data_AF-A0A2G9M2Z7-F1
#
_entry.id   AF-A0A2G9M2Z7-F1
#
_cell.length_a   1.000
_cell.length_b   1.000
_cell.length_c   1.000
_cell.angle_alpha   90.00
_cell.angle_beta   90.00
_cell.angle_gamma   90.00
#
_symmetry.space_group_name_H-M   'P 1'
#
loop_
_entity.id
_entity.type
_entity.pdbx_description
1 polymer ?
#
loop_
_entity_poly.entity_id
_entity_poly.type
_entity_poly.pdbx_seq_one_letter_code
_entity_poly.pdbx_strand_id
1 'polypeptide(L)'
;MDFTGTIRRNRQARSRKLSSLGKFLLSLGLNANILTTLSLISGLLSIYFLFSHYWYFLLFAVIHLLFDALDGVVARVSKETSFGRYFDLAVDNVIAVLLFVKAGWYLGSIYPYLAAVLYLISILIYLLSRLQSPILFVRTFALIFLFVVLFPGFPYLTGSLTIGSLVGGLVSVYSLVMQMWWKLRSSVS
;
A
#
# COMPACT_ATOMS: atom_id res chain seq x y z
N MET A 1 3.77 -26.24 31.31
CA MET A 1 4.49 -25.14 30.63
C MET A 1 3.51 -24.44 29.71
N ASP A 2 2.95 -23.31 30.15
CA ASP A 2 1.84 -22.63 29.47
C ASP A 2 2.32 -21.79 28.27
N PHE A 3 2.04 -22.28 27.06
CA PHE A 3 2.34 -21.63 25.79
C PHE A 3 1.64 -20.25 25.61
N THR A 4 0.59 -19.99 26.39
CA THR A 4 -0.23 -18.76 26.33
C THR A 4 0.42 -17.56 27.03
N GLY A 5 1.29 -17.79 28.02
CA GLY A 5 1.99 -16.73 28.76
C GLY A 5 3.09 -16.05 27.95
N THR A 6 3.83 -16.80 27.14
CA THR A 6 4.94 -16.32 26.33
C THR A 6 4.48 -15.42 25.18
N ILE A 7 3.31 -15.69 24.60
CA ILE A 7 2.72 -14.90 23.50
C ILE A 7 2.23 -13.52 24.00
N ARG A 8 1.70 -13.44 25.24
CA ARG A 8 1.24 -12.16 25.83
C ARG A 8 2.40 -11.20 26.16
N ARG A 9 3.53 -11.71 26.64
CA ARG A 9 4.74 -10.90 26.94
C ARG A 9 5.35 -10.28 25.67
N ASN A 10 5.35 -11.03 24.56
CA ASN A 10 5.88 -10.54 23.28
C ASN A 10 4.98 -9.47 22.63
N ARG A 11 3.65 -9.53 22.82
CA ARG A 11 2.73 -8.44 22.39
C ARG A 11 2.97 -7.13 23.16
N GLN A 12 3.26 -7.20 24.47
CA GLN A 12 3.57 -6.03 25.30
C GLN A 12 4.96 -5.43 25.05
N ALA A 13 5.97 -6.25 24.72
CA ALA A 13 7.30 -5.74 24.35
C ALA A 13 7.28 -5.02 22.99
N ARG A 14 6.50 -5.53 22.02
CA ARG A 14 6.28 -4.87 20.72
C ARG A 14 5.53 -3.54 20.89
N SER A 15 4.48 -3.51 21.73
CA SER A 15 3.73 -2.27 21.98
C SER A 15 4.58 -1.18 22.67
N ARG A 16 5.50 -1.54 23.56
CA ARG A 16 6.41 -0.58 24.22
C ARG A 16 7.46 0.01 23.27
N LYS A 17 8.14 -0.80 22.45
CA LYS A 17 9.12 -0.28 21.46
C LYS A 17 8.45 0.58 20.38
N LEU A 18 7.30 0.17 19.86
CA LEU A 18 6.52 1.00 18.93
C LEU A 18 6.02 2.30 19.59
N SER A 19 5.62 2.26 20.87
CA SER A 19 5.19 3.47 21.58
C SER A 19 6.33 4.47 21.80
N SER A 20 7.58 4.00 21.97
CA SER A 20 8.73 4.88 22.18
C SER A 20 9.17 5.56 20.88
N LEU A 21 9.13 4.85 19.75
CA LEU A 21 9.37 5.44 18.43
C LEU A 21 8.28 6.46 18.07
N GLY A 22 7.01 6.13 18.29
CA GLY A 22 5.90 7.05 18.05
C GLY A 22 5.98 8.31 18.93
N LYS A 23 6.35 8.16 20.21
CA LYS A 23 6.55 9.31 21.12
C LYS A 23 7.79 10.14 20.77
N PHE A 24 8.88 9.52 20.30
CA PHE A 24 10.09 10.23 19.86
C PHE A 24 9.82 11.04 18.58
N LEU A 25 9.10 10.46 17.61
CA LEU A 25 8.67 11.15 16.40
C LEU A 25 7.71 12.31 16.70
N LEU A 26 6.75 12.11 17.61
CA LEU A 26 5.88 13.19 18.10
C LEU A 26 6.67 14.27 18.85
N SER A 27 7.71 13.91 19.60
CA SER A 27 8.58 14.87 20.30
C SER A 27 9.47 15.69 19.36
N LEU A 28 9.68 15.22 18.12
CA LEU A 28 10.33 15.98 17.04
C LEU A 28 9.35 16.91 16.29
N GLY A 29 8.07 16.95 16.69
CA GLY A 29 7.05 17.74 16.00
C GLY A 29 6.56 17.15 14.68
N LEU A 30 6.96 15.91 14.35
CA LEU A 30 6.51 15.22 13.15
C LEU A 30 5.10 14.67 13.37
N ASN A 31 4.12 15.38 12.82
CA ASN A 31 2.74 14.95 12.82
C ASN A 31 2.51 13.88 11.74
N ALA A 32 1.56 12.96 11.94
CA ALA A 32 1.27 11.87 10.99
C ALA A 32 1.01 12.40 9.57
N ASN A 33 0.26 13.50 9.46
CA ASN A 33 0.00 14.18 8.18
C ASN A 33 1.27 14.61 7.43
N ILE A 34 2.34 15.01 8.14
CA ILE A 34 3.61 15.40 7.50
C ILE A 34 4.29 14.16 6.91
N LEU A 35 4.27 13.05 7.64
CA LEU A 35 4.81 11.77 7.18
C LEU A 35 4.02 11.25 5.96
N THR A 36 2.69 11.31 5.98
CA THR A 36 1.84 10.99 4.83
C THR A 36 2.13 11.91 3.62
N THR A 37 2.39 13.20 3.86
CA THR A 37 2.74 14.13 2.77
C THR A 37 4.11 13.79 2.17
N LEU A 38 5.09 13.46 3.00
CA LEU A 38 6.41 13.02 2.55
C LEU A 38 6.36 11.66 1.83
N SER A 39 5.52 10.73 2.31
CA SER A 39 5.27 9.45 1.65
C SER A 39 4.64 9.68 0.27
N LEU A 40 3.69 10.61 0.14
CA LEU A 40 3.09 10.98 -1.15
C LEU A 40 4.12 11.58 -2.11
N ILE A 41 4.91 12.57 -1.66
CA ILE A 41 5.92 13.22 -2.52
C ILE A 41 6.96 12.20 -3.00
N SER A 42 7.47 11.35 -2.10
CA SER A 42 8.40 10.29 -2.47
C SER A 42 7.75 9.24 -3.39
N GLY A 43 6.48 8.90 -3.19
CA GLY A 43 5.71 8.04 -4.09
C GLY A 43 5.60 8.63 -5.51
N LEU A 44 5.30 9.93 -5.63
CA LEU A 44 5.25 10.63 -6.92
C LEU A 44 6.61 10.69 -7.62
N LEU A 45 7.68 10.94 -6.87
CA LEU A 45 9.05 10.91 -7.41
C LEU A 45 9.43 9.50 -7.88
N SER A 46 9.07 8.46 -7.12
CA SER A 46 9.22 7.06 -7.54
C SER A 46 8.52 6.82 -8.87
N ILE A 47 7.25 7.23 -9.01
CA ILE A 47 6.52 7.13 -10.27
C ILE A 47 7.22 7.92 -11.36
N TYR A 48 7.71 9.14 -11.11
CA TYR A 48 8.41 9.94 -12.12
C TYR A 48 9.65 9.23 -12.68
N PHE A 49 10.48 8.62 -11.82
CA PHE A 49 11.67 7.87 -12.23
C PHE A 49 11.40 6.44 -12.72
N LEU A 50 10.16 5.94 -12.57
CA LEU A 50 9.75 4.64 -13.10
C LEU A 50 10.04 4.55 -14.61
N PHE A 51 10.71 3.48 -15.02
CA PHE A 51 11.19 3.22 -16.40
C PHE A 51 12.30 4.15 -16.94
N SER A 52 12.69 5.22 -16.24
CA SER A 52 13.81 6.07 -16.67
C SER A 52 15.10 5.76 -15.91
N HIS A 53 15.02 5.65 -14.58
CA HIS A 53 16.18 5.39 -13.73
C HIS A 53 15.84 4.44 -12.58
N TYR A 54 16.31 3.20 -12.69
CA TYR A 54 16.03 2.14 -11.72
C TYR A 54 16.42 2.51 -10.28
N TRP A 55 17.63 3.04 -10.07
CA TRP A 55 18.12 3.35 -8.73
C TRP A 55 17.34 4.48 -8.05
N TYR A 56 16.94 5.51 -8.81
CA TYR A 56 16.10 6.57 -8.28
C TYR A 56 14.69 6.07 -7.97
N PHE A 57 14.08 5.28 -8.85
CA PHE A 57 12.81 4.60 -8.56
C PHE A 57 12.89 3.81 -7.25
N LEU A 58 13.91 2.96 -7.10
CA LEU A 58 14.10 2.14 -5.91
C LEU A 58 14.25 2.99 -4.65
N LEU A 59 15.11 4.00 -4.70
CA LEU A 59 15.37 4.89 -3.57
C LEU A 59 14.08 5.54 -3.09
N PHE A 60 13.32 6.14 -4.00
CA PHE A 60 12.07 6.83 -3.65
C PHE A 60 10.95 5.86 -3.25
N ALA A 61 10.87 4.68 -3.87
CA ALA A 61 9.91 3.64 -3.49
C ALA A 61 10.15 3.10 -2.07
N VAL A 62 11.42 2.91 -1.70
CA VAL A 62 11.79 2.50 -0.34
C VAL A 62 11.50 3.61 0.66
N ILE A 63 11.83 4.87 0.34
CA ILE A 63 11.52 6.02 1.19
C ILE A 63 10.00 6.14 1.41
N HIS A 64 9.20 5.99 0.35
CA HIS A 64 7.74 5.96 0.44
C HIS A 64 7.25 4.87 1.40
N LEU A 65 7.73 3.63 1.24
CA LEU A 65 7.34 2.51 2.10
C LEU A 65 7.79 2.68 3.56
N LEU A 66 8.95 3.33 3.79
CA LEU A 66 9.42 3.65 5.12
C LEU A 66 8.53 4.70 5.79
N PHE A 67 8.13 5.75 5.07
CA PHE A 67 7.24 6.77 5.62
C PHE A 67 5.83 6.24 5.89
N ASP A 68 5.27 5.42 5.00
CA ASP A 68 4.01 4.67 5.18
C ASP A 68 4.06 3.65 6.35
N ALA A 69 5.24 3.10 6.64
CA ALA A 69 5.40 2.29 7.84
C ALA A 69 5.44 3.16 9.11
N LEU A 70 6.00 4.37 9.02
CA LEU A 70 6.19 5.28 10.16
C LEU A 70 4.91 6.04 10.50
N ASP A 71 4.17 6.59 9.52
CA ASP A 71 2.88 7.24 9.76
C ASP A 71 1.88 6.26 10.40
N GLY A 72 1.79 5.00 9.95
CA GLY A 72 0.94 3.99 10.55
C GLY A 72 1.34 3.59 11.98
N VAL A 73 2.60 3.83 12.38
CA VAL A 73 3.04 3.68 13.78
C VAL A 73 2.67 4.92 14.59
N VAL A 74 2.89 6.11 14.04
CA VAL A 74 2.54 7.39 14.69
C VAL A 74 1.01 7.52 14.84
N ALA A 75 0.23 7.16 13.84
CA ALA A 75 -1.23 7.10 13.82
C ALA A 75 -1.83 6.15 14.87
N ARG A 76 -1.10 5.09 15.23
CA ARG A 76 -1.51 4.16 16.30
C ARG A 76 -1.25 4.70 17.70
N VAL A 77 -0.28 5.60 17.86
CA VAL A 77 0.11 6.20 19.14
C VAL A 77 -0.57 7.55 19.35
N SER A 78 -0.76 8.31 18.28
CA SER A 78 -1.60 9.51 18.22
C SER A 78 -3.06 9.09 18.22
N LYS A 79 -3.95 9.86 18.87
CA LYS A 79 -5.40 9.67 18.73
C LYS A 79 -5.83 10.19 17.36
N GLU A 80 -5.45 9.48 16.31
CA GLU A 80 -5.86 9.88 14.96
C GLU A 80 -7.38 9.85 14.82
N THR A 81 -7.90 10.91 14.22
CA THR A 81 -9.31 11.00 13.86
C THR A 81 -9.61 9.98 12.77
N SER A 82 -10.84 9.48 12.72
CA SER A 82 -11.28 8.57 11.67
C SER A 82 -11.02 9.13 10.26
N PHE A 83 -11.13 10.45 10.09
CA PHE A 83 -10.86 11.16 8.84
C PHE A 83 -9.39 11.05 8.38
N GLY A 84 -8.41 11.22 9.26
CA GLY A 84 -6.99 11.11 8.91
C GLY A 84 -6.64 9.75 8.32
N ARG A 85 -7.19 8.69 8.91
CA ARG A 85 -7.03 7.31 8.42
C ARG A 85 -7.61 7.08 7.02
N TYR A 86 -8.73 7.73 6.68
CA TYR A 86 -9.29 7.64 5.32
C TYR A 86 -8.42 8.37 4.30
N PHE A 87 -7.90 9.54 4.67
CA PHE A 87 -7.06 10.36 3.80
C PHE A 87 -5.71 9.66 3.52
N ASP A 88 -5.06 9.17 4.56
CA ASP A 88 -3.79 8.43 4.50
C ASP A 88 -3.90 7.25 3.53
N LEU A 89 -4.91 6.40 3.74
CA LEU A 89 -5.22 5.29 2.86
C LEU A 89 -5.55 5.72 1.42
N ALA A 90 -6.30 6.81 1.22
CA ALA A 90 -6.66 7.27 -0.12
C ALA A 90 -5.41 7.71 -0.90
N VAL A 91 -4.56 8.52 -0.27
CA VAL A 91 -3.29 9.02 -0.82
C VAL A 91 -2.37 7.86 -1.24
N ASP A 92 -2.23 6.91 -0.34
CA ASP A 92 -1.49 5.66 -0.53
C ASP A 92 -1.93 4.83 -1.74
N ASN A 93 -3.24 4.78 -1.94
CA ASN A 93 -3.86 4.03 -3.02
C ASN A 93 -3.73 4.75 -4.37
N VAL A 94 -3.70 6.09 -4.36
CA VAL A 94 -3.44 6.89 -5.57
C VAL A 94 -2.07 6.55 -6.15
N ILE A 95 -1.03 6.41 -5.31
CA ILE A 95 0.31 6.01 -5.78
C ILE A 95 0.26 4.64 -6.49
N ALA A 96 -0.43 3.65 -5.91
CA ALA A 96 -0.57 2.34 -6.52
C ALA A 96 -1.34 2.38 -7.86
N VAL A 97 -2.42 3.15 -7.96
CA VAL A 97 -3.14 3.36 -9.23
C VAL A 97 -2.23 4.00 -10.27
N LEU A 98 -1.47 5.04 -9.90
CA LEU A 98 -0.56 5.73 -10.80
C LEU A 98 0.57 4.82 -11.32
N LEU A 99 1.04 3.86 -10.51
CA LEU A 99 2.00 2.84 -10.98
C LEU A 99 1.41 2.00 -12.12
N PHE A 100 0.17 1.52 -11.99
CA PHE A 100 -0.50 0.77 -13.06
C PHE A 100 -0.76 1.63 -14.31
N VAL A 101 -1.16 2.89 -14.12
CA VAL A 101 -1.37 3.84 -15.23
C VAL A 101 -0.07 4.09 -15.99
N LYS A 102 1.03 4.34 -15.26
CA LYS A 102 2.35 4.56 -15.89
C LYS A 102 2.87 3.29 -16.57
N ALA A 103 2.63 2.11 -15.99
CA ALA A 103 2.93 0.84 -16.65
C ALA A 103 2.13 0.68 -17.95
N GLY A 104 0.84 1.05 -17.95
CA GLY A 104 -0.01 1.08 -19.15
C GLY A 104 0.54 2.00 -20.24
N TRP A 105 0.98 3.19 -19.86
CA TRP A 105 1.58 4.14 -20.80
C TRP A 105 2.88 3.60 -21.41
N TYR A 106 3.73 2.96 -20.61
CA TYR A 106 4.98 2.36 -21.08
C TYR A 106 4.76 1.16 -22.00
N LEU A 107 3.77 0.32 -21.71
CA LEU A 107 3.45 -0.88 -22.50
C LEU A 107 2.62 -0.58 -23.75
N GLY A 108 1.92 0.56 -23.80
CA GLY A 108 0.93 0.84 -24.83
C GLY A 108 -0.23 -0.16 -24.87
N SER A 109 -0.47 -0.88 -23.76
CA SER A 109 -1.42 -1.98 -23.68
C SER A 109 -2.60 -1.64 -22.77
N ILE A 110 -3.77 -2.22 -23.05
CA ILE A 110 -5.00 -1.98 -22.27
C ILE A 110 -5.02 -2.71 -20.92
N TYR A 111 -4.25 -3.79 -20.75
CA TYR A 111 -4.32 -4.64 -19.54
C TYR A 111 -3.95 -3.91 -18.24
N PRO A 112 -2.89 -3.08 -18.17
CA PRO A 112 -2.57 -2.33 -16.95
C PRO A 112 -3.63 -1.28 -16.60
N TYR A 113 -4.26 -0.65 -17.61
CA TYR A 113 -5.36 0.27 -17.38
C TYR A 113 -6.58 -0.44 -16.79
N LEU A 114 -6.91 -1.63 -17.30
CA LEU A 114 -7.99 -2.45 -16.74
C LEU A 114 -7.70 -2.83 -15.28
N ALA A 115 -6.46 -3.24 -14.97
CA ALA A 115 -6.04 -3.52 -13.61
C ALA A 115 -6.14 -2.28 -12.70
N ALA A 116 -5.73 -1.10 -13.20
CA ALA A 116 -5.86 0.17 -12.47
C ALA A 116 -7.32 0.50 -12.13
N VAL A 117 -8.23 0.34 -13.08
CA VAL A 117 -9.67 0.59 -12.88
C VAL A 117 -10.27 -0.40 -11.88
N LEU A 118 -9.97 -1.69 -12.00
CA LEU A 118 -10.44 -2.71 -11.06
C LEU A 118 -9.93 -2.46 -9.64
N TYR A 119 -8.67 -2.06 -9.51
CA TYR A 119 -8.07 -1.71 -8.24
C TYR A 119 -8.75 -0.47 -7.64
N LEU A 120 -9.00 0.57 -8.45
CA LEU A 120 -9.70 1.78 -8.03
C LEU A 120 -11.12 1.47 -7.53
N ILE A 121 -11.86 0.59 -8.21
CA ILE A 121 -13.18 0.13 -7.76
C ILE A 121 -13.08 -0.59 -6.41
N SER A 122 -12.10 -1.49 -6.25
CA SER A 122 -11.87 -2.19 -4.96
C SER A 122 -11.60 -1.21 -3.82
N ILE A 123 -10.86 -0.13 -4.07
CA ILE A 123 -10.59 0.91 -3.08
C ILE A 123 -11.87 1.69 -2.76
N LEU A 124 -12.64 2.08 -3.78
CA LEU A 124 -13.89 2.80 -3.57
C LEU A 124 -14.87 2.00 -2.70
N ILE A 125 -15.03 0.70 -2.97
CA ILE A 125 -15.91 -0.15 -2.15
C ILE A 125 -15.37 -0.29 -0.72
N TYR A 126 -14.06 -0.40 -0.54
CA TYR A 126 -13.46 -0.45 0.80
C TYR A 126 -13.62 0.86 1.59
N LEU A 127 -13.49 2.01 0.92
CA LEU A 127 -13.76 3.32 1.51
C LEU A 127 -15.24 3.46 1.88
N LEU A 128 -16.16 3.09 0.98
CA LEU A 128 -17.60 3.10 1.22
C LEU A 128 -18.00 2.11 2.34
N SER A 129 -17.28 1.00 2.47
CA SER A 129 -17.45 -0.01 3.53
C SER A 129 -16.82 0.39 4.87
N ARG A 130 -16.43 1.66 5.05
CA ARG A 130 -15.85 2.19 6.30
C ARG A 130 -14.66 1.40 6.83
N LEU A 131 -13.78 0.90 5.96
CA LEU A 131 -12.57 0.15 6.32
C LEU A 131 -12.81 -1.21 7.01
N GLN A 132 -14.03 -1.75 6.91
CA GLN A 132 -14.36 -3.03 7.56
C GLN A 132 -14.13 -4.25 6.67
N SER A 133 -13.98 -4.04 5.36
CA SER A 133 -13.83 -5.14 4.40
C SER A 133 -12.36 -5.59 4.25
N PRO A 134 -12.06 -6.89 4.18
CA PRO A 134 -10.70 -7.37 3.98
C PRO A 134 -10.21 -7.07 2.55
N ILE A 135 -9.13 -6.30 2.42
CA ILE A 135 -8.41 -6.09 1.15
C ILE A 135 -7.11 -6.92 1.16
N LEU A 136 -6.81 -7.56 0.03
CA LEU A 136 -5.47 -8.04 -0.26
C LEU A 136 -4.58 -6.86 -0.66
N PHE A 137 -3.46 -6.67 0.04
CA PHE A 137 -2.53 -5.55 -0.15
C PHE A 137 -1.81 -5.60 -1.51
N VAL A 138 -2.47 -5.22 -2.59
CA VAL A 138 -1.91 -5.25 -3.96
C VAL A 138 -0.69 -4.33 -4.09
N ARG A 139 -0.66 -3.20 -3.37
CA ARG A 139 0.42 -2.20 -3.42
C ARG A 139 1.79 -2.79 -3.13
N THR A 140 1.97 -3.45 -1.99
CA THR A 140 3.28 -3.97 -1.57
C THR A 140 3.77 -5.04 -2.54
N PHE A 141 2.87 -5.92 -2.99
CA PHE A 141 3.20 -6.91 -4.00
C PHE A 141 3.57 -6.27 -5.34
N ALA A 142 2.87 -5.23 -5.77
CA ALA A 142 3.17 -4.51 -7.00
C ALA A 142 4.54 -3.81 -6.95
N LEU A 143 4.90 -3.18 -5.83
CA LEU A 143 6.23 -2.56 -5.66
C LEU A 143 7.35 -3.60 -5.67
N ILE A 144 7.19 -4.72 -4.96
CA ILE A 144 8.17 -5.81 -4.96
C ILE A 144 8.30 -6.41 -6.37
N PHE A 145 7.18 -6.59 -7.06
CA PHE A 145 7.16 -7.10 -8.42
C PHE A 145 7.91 -6.15 -9.38
N LEU A 146 7.60 -4.85 -9.34
CA LEU A 146 8.28 -3.84 -10.14
C LEU A 146 9.78 -3.77 -9.82
N PHE A 147 10.17 -3.93 -8.56
CA PHE A 147 11.57 -3.98 -8.16
C PHE A 147 12.35 -5.12 -8.85
N VAL A 148 11.75 -6.31 -8.94
CA VAL A 148 12.35 -7.47 -9.62
C VAL A 148 12.37 -7.26 -11.13
N VAL A 149 11.26 -6.81 -11.71
CA VAL A 149 11.08 -6.70 -13.16
C VAL A 149 11.91 -5.57 -13.77
N LEU A 150 12.17 -4.49 -13.02
CA LEU A 150 12.99 -3.36 -13.47
C LEU A 150 14.49 -3.56 -13.19
N PHE A 151 14.88 -4.70 -12.60
CA PHE A 151 16.29 -4.95 -12.29
C PHE A 151 17.15 -4.91 -13.56
N PRO A 152 18.27 -4.15 -13.57
CA PRO A 152 19.17 -4.08 -14.71
C PRO A 152 19.72 -5.47 -15.05
N GLY A 153 19.32 -6.03 -16.19
CA GLY A 153 19.69 -7.38 -16.61
C GLY A 153 18.51 -8.36 -16.74
N PHE A 154 17.29 -7.93 -16.43
CA PHE A 154 16.09 -8.73 -16.69
C PHE A 154 15.56 -8.50 -18.13
N PRO A 155 15.63 -9.50 -19.04
CA PRO A 155 15.36 -9.28 -20.47
C PRO A 155 13.86 -9.26 -20.82
N TYR A 156 12.97 -9.72 -19.93
CA TYR A 156 11.53 -9.86 -20.19
C TYR A 156 10.69 -8.76 -19.56
N LEU A 157 11.11 -7.50 -19.69
CA LEU A 157 10.45 -6.36 -19.07
C LEU A 157 8.97 -6.27 -19.47
N THR A 158 8.68 -6.21 -20.76
CA THR A 158 7.32 -6.03 -21.28
C THR A 158 6.41 -7.20 -20.94
N GLY A 159 6.86 -8.44 -21.21
CA GLY A 159 6.09 -9.65 -20.90
C GLY A 159 5.78 -9.80 -19.41
N SER A 160 6.75 -9.47 -18.55
CA SER A 160 6.53 -9.56 -17.10
C SER A 160 5.59 -8.48 -16.60
N LEU A 161 5.70 -7.24 -17.09
CA LEU A 161 4.74 -6.19 -16.70
C LEU A 161 3.31 -6.54 -17.14
N THR A 162 3.12 -7.16 -18.31
CA THR A 162 1.80 -7.66 -18.73
C THR A 162 1.28 -8.74 -17.79
N ILE A 163 2.10 -9.75 -17.46
CA ILE A 163 1.72 -10.82 -16.53
C ILE A 163 1.39 -10.24 -15.15
N GLY A 164 2.24 -9.34 -14.62
CA GLY A 164 2.02 -8.68 -13.34
C GLY A 164 0.74 -7.85 -13.30
N SER A 165 0.40 -7.19 -14.41
CA SER A 165 -0.87 -6.45 -14.55
C SER A 165 -2.08 -7.37 -14.56
N LEU A 166 -2.00 -8.51 -15.26
CA LEU A 166 -3.06 -9.52 -15.26
C LEU A 166 -3.25 -10.14 -13.86
N VAL A 167 -2.16 -10.49 -13.18
CA VAL A 167 -2.19 -11.00 -11.81
C VAL A 167 -2.78 -9.94 -10.87
N GLY A 168 -2.35 -8.68 -10.97
CA GLY A 168 -2.90 -7.57 -10.19
C GLY A 168 -4.40 -7.36 -10.42
N GLY A 169 -4.84 -7.48 -11.68
CA GLY A 169 -6.27 -7.47 -12.04
C GLY A 169 -7.04 -8.64 -11.40
N LEU A 170 -6.52 -9.87 -11.49
CA LEU A 170 -7.14 -11.05 -10.87
C LEU A 170 -7.24 -10.92 -9.35
N VAL A 171 -6.18 -10.44 -8.70
CA VAL A 171 -6.19 -10.16 -7.24
C VAL A 171 -7.23 -9.10 -6.90
N SER A 172 -7.39 -8.07 -7.74
CA SER A 172 -8.42 -7.04 -7.55
C SER A 172 -9.83 -7.62 -7.69
N VAL A 173 -10.07 -8.50 -8.66
CA VAL A 173 -11.36 -9.22 -8.79
C VAL A 173 -11.62 -10.09 -7.57
N TYR A 174 -10.62 -10.85 -7.11
CA TYR A 174 -10.75 -11.66 -5.89
C TYR A 174 -11.10 -10.81 -4.67
N SER A 175 -10.45 -9.66 -4.52
CA SER A 175 -10.75 -8.68 -3.47
C SER A 175 -12.21 -8.21 -3.53
N LEU A 176 -12.73 -7.90 -4.73
CA LEU A 176 -14.13 -7.52 -4.94
C LEU A 176 -15.11 -8.64 -4.54
N VAL A 177 -14.83 -9.88 -4.92
CA VAL A 177 -15.66 -11.05 -4.57
C VAL A 177 -15.71 -11.23 -3.05
N MET A 178 -14.57 -11.11 -2.38
CA MET A 178 -14.49 -11.18 -0.91
C MET A 178 -15.29 -10.07 -0.24
N GLN A 179 -15.23 -8.85 -0.77
CA GLN A 179 -16.00 -7.72 -0.27
C GLN A 179 -17.51 -7.94 -0.43
N MET A 180 -17.96 -8.47 -1.57
CA MET A 180 -19.37 -8.83 -1.78
C MET A 180 -19.82 -9.92 -0.82
N TRP A 181 -19.01 -10.96 -0.63
CA TRP A 181 -19.32 -12.07 0.28
C TRP A 181 -19.42 -11.61 1.73
N TRP A 182 -18.50 -10.74 2.17
CA TRP A 182 -18.53 -10.15 3.51
C TRP A 182 -19.82 -9.35 3.74
N LYS A 183 -20.21 -8.50 2.76
CA LYS A 183 -21.43 -7.71 2.84
C LYS A 183 -22.69 -8.56 2.95
N LEU A 184 -22.79 -9.65 2.17
CA LEU A 184 -23.89 -10.61 2.24
C LEU A 184 -23.96 -11.32 3.61
N ARG A 185 -22.81 -11.63 4.21
CA ARG A 185 -22.77 -12.28 5.51
C ARG A 185 -23.16 -11.33 6.65
N SER A 186 -22.80 -10.05 6.55
CA SER A 186 -23.18 -9.02 7.53
C SER A 186 -24.65 -8.62 7.48
N SER A 187 -25.38 -8.90 6.40
CA SER A 187 -26.83 -8.62 6.30
C SER A 187 -27.71 -9.74 6.83
N VAL A 188 -27.13 -10.92 7.14
CA VAL A 188 -27.86 -12.11 7.59
C VAL A 188 -27.71 -12.33 9.12
N SER A 189 -26.91 -11.50 9.80
CA SER A 189 -26.75 -11.47 11.26
C SER A 189 -27.34 -10.20 11.87
#